data_AF-A0A3B0PXI6-F1
#
_entry.id   AF-A0A3B0PXI6-F1
#
_cell.length_a   1.000
_cell.length_b   1.000
_cell.length_c   1.000
_cell.angle_alpha   90.00
_cell.angle_beta   90.00
_cell.angle_gamma   90.00
#
_symmetry.space_group_name_H-M   'P 1'
#
loop_
_entity.id
_entity.type
_entity.pdbx_description
1 polymer ?
#
loop_
_entity_poly.entity_id
_entity_poly.type
_entity_poly.pdbx_seq_one_letter_code
_entity_poly.pdbx_strand_id
1 'polypeptide(L)'
;MSKSLNNIIDPIELAELFGVDQLRYYLLKELSLSEDGKVGKRLIQETINSDLINNLGNLVHRLIPMLESRQESTILPYLAGNEVEDKYLADLQKLPAEFEKLVEENDIRSAIKLVLNISKEYSSVIEVRKPW
;
A
#
# COMPACT_ATOMS: atom_id res chain seq x y z
N MET A 1 4.77 -27.50 4.04
CA MET A 1 3.74 -27.79 5.06
C MET A 1 3.56 -29.30 5.16
N SER A 2 3.45 -29.87 6.36
CA SER A 2 3.30 -31.31 6.58
C SER A 2 2.13 -31.64 7.49
N LYS A 3 1.27 -32.59 7.06
CA LYS A 3 0.23 -33.20 7.91
C LYS A 3 0.83 -33.83 9.16
N SER A 4 2.04 -34.41 9.09
CA SER A 4 2.68 -35.08 10.23
C SER A 4 3.22 -34.12 11.29
N LEU A 5 3.53 -32.87 10.91
CA LEU A 5 4.01 -31.84 11.83
C LEU A 5 2.88 -30.92 12.34
N ASN A 6 1.63 -31.21 11.94
CA ASN A 6 0.44 -30.40 12.23
C ASN A 6 0.64 -28.90 11.95
N ASN A 7 1.44 -28.55 10.93
CA ASN A 7 1.80 -27.17 10.58
C ASN A 7 1.19 -26.75 9.24
N ILE A 8 0.03 -27.31 8.91
CA ILE A 8 -0.75 -26.88 7.74
C ILE A 8 -1.44 -25.57 8.09
N ILE A 9 -1.33 -24.63 7.16
CA ILE A 9 -2.05 -23.38 7.19
C ILE A 9 -3.12 -23.47 6.12
N ASP A 10 -4.39 -23.43 6.52
CA ASP A 10 -5.50 -23.36 5.58
C ASP A 10 -5.64 -21.91 5.07
N PRO A 11 -5.49 -21.66 3.76
CA PRO A 11 -5.64 -20.32 3.20
C PRO A 11 -7.07 -19.78 3.34
N ILE A 12 -8.09 -20.63 3.42
CA ILE A 12 -9.48 -20.21 3.64
C ILE A 12 -9.66 -19.69 5.06
N GLU A 13 -9.18 -20.42 6.07
CA GLU A 13 -9.19 -19.94 7.45
C GLU A 13 -8.42 -18.62 7.63
N LEU A 14 -7.28 -18.47 6.94
CA LEU A 14 -6.54 -17.21 6.97
C LEU A 14 -7.30 -16.07 6.30
N ALA A 15 -7.95 -16.32 5.17
CA ALA A 15 -8.75 -15.32 4.47
C ALA A 15 -9.97 -14.89 5.29
N GLU A 16 -10.61 -15.82 6.01
CA GLU A 16 -11.69 -15.51 6.95
C GLU A 16 -11.20 -14.69 8.14
N LEU A 17 -9.99 -14.97 8.64
CA LEU A 17 -9.42 -14.28 9.81
C LEU A 17 -8.92 -12.87 9.49
N PHE A 18 -8.25 -12.68 8.35
CA PHE A 18 -7.57 -11.43 8.00
C PHE A 18 -8.25 -10.63 6.88
N GLY A 19 -9.09 -11.27 6.08
CA GLY A 19 -9.64 -10.74 4.85
C GLY A 19 -8.88 -11.20 3.59
N VAL A 20 -9.61 -11.34 2.49
CA VAL A 20 -9.09 -11.89 1.22
C VAL A 20 -8.00 -11.00 0.64
N ASP A 21 -8.19 -9.68 0.62
CA ASP A 21 -7.22 -8.74 0.03
C ASP A 21 -5.97 -8.60 0.88
N GLN A 22 -6.12 -8.63 2.20
CA GLN A 22 -5.00 -8.61 3.15
C GLN A 22 -4.11 -9.85 2.97
N LEU A 23 -4.73 -11.02 2.81
CA LEU A 23 -3.99 -12.25 2.55
C LEU A 23 -3.31 -12.20 1.17
N ARG A 24 -4.02 -11.79 0.11
CA ARG A 24 -3.44 -11.63 -1.24
C ARG A 24 -2.24 -10.67 -1.22
N TYR A 25 -2.39 -9.53 -0.56
CA TYR A 25 -1.33 -8.55 -0.39
C TYR A 25 -0.10 -9.16 0.28
N TYR A 26 -0.27 -9.84 1.41
CA TYR A 26 0.83 -10.50 2.11
C TYR A 26 1.55 -11.50 1.21
N LEU A 27 0.79 -12.37 0.53
CA LEU A 27 1.36 -13.40 -0.35
C LEU A 27 2.16 -12.77 -1.49
N LEU A 28 1.64 -11.74 -2.17
CA LEU A 28 2.33 -11.08 -3.28
C LEU A 28 3.56 -10.29 -2.83
N LYS A 29 3.57 -9.77 -1.61
CA LYS A 29 4.69 -8.99 -1.07
C LYS A 29 5.79 -9.89 -0.52
N GLU A 30 5.44 -10.83 0.35
CA GLU A 30 6.40 -11.59 1.16
C GLU A 30 6.85 -12.89 0.49
N LEU A 31 6.04 -13.48 -0.40
CA LEU A 31 6.45 -14.65 -1.16
C LEU A 31 7.12 -14.20 -2.45
N SER A 32 8.37 -14.64 -2.64
CA SER A 32 9.01 -14.54 -3.95
C SER A 32 8.44 -15.62 -4.86
N LEU A 33 8.41 -15.36 -6.17
CA LEU A 33 8.13 -16.41 -7.16
C LEU A 33 9.35 -17.31 -7.39
N SER A 34 10.55 -16.88 -6.97
CA SER A 34 11.82 -17.60 -7.17
C SER A 34 12.41 -18.23 -5.90
N GLU A 35 11.94 -17.85 -4.72
CA GLU A 35 12.51 -18.27 -3.43
C GLU A 35 11.43 -18.70 -2.44
N ASP A 36 11.78 -19.62 -1.54
CA ASP A 36 10.89 -20.07 -0.47
C ASP A 36 10.56 -18.93 0.49
N GLY A 37 9.28 -18.58 0.58
CA GLY A 37 8.78 -17.60 1.53
C GLY A 37 8.26 -18.22 2.83
N LYS A 38 8.23 -17.41 3.90
CA LYS A 38 7.66 -17.81 5.19
C LYS A 38 6.22 -17.33 5.28
N VAL A 39 5.33 -18.17 5.80
CA VAL A 39 3.92 -17.83 6.07
C VAL A 39 3.61 -18.14 7.53
N GLY A 40 2.97 -17.21 8.21
CA GLY A 40 2.48 -17.42 9.58
C GLY A 40 1.55 -16.30 10.03
N LYS A 41 0.57 -16.62 10.87
CA LYS A 41 -0.45 -15.65 11.34
C LYS A 41 0.16 -14.36 11.88
N ARG A 42 1.24 -14.47 12.68
CA ARG A 42 1.96 -13.30 13.22
C ARG A 42 2.57 -12.43 12.14
N LEU A 43 3.24 -13.04 11.15
CA LEU A 43 3.87 -12.31 10.04
C LEU A 43 2.83 -11.59 9.20
N ILE A 44 1.71 -12.26 8.90
CA ILE A 44 0.58 -11.68 8.17
C ILE A 44 0.05 -10.45 8.93
N GLN A 45 -0.20 -10.60 10.23
CA GLN A 45 -0.69 -9.51 11.07
C GLN A 45 0.29 -8.33 11.14
N GLU A 46 1.58 -8.60 11.32
CA GLU A 46 2.64 -7.58 11.36
C GLU A 46 2.67 -6.78 10.04
N THR A 47 2.62 -7.46 8.90
CA THR A 47 2.63 -6.85 7.57
C THR A 47 1.36 -6.02 7.29
N ILE A 48 0.17 -6.52 7.67
CA ILE A 48 -1.08 -5.77 7.53
C ILE A 48 -1.03 -4.50 8.38
N ASN A 49 -0.61 -4.63 9.64
CA ASN A 49 -0.54 -3.50 10.56
C ASN A 49 0.46 -2.44 10.06
N SER A 50 1.65 -2.84 9.62
CA SER A 50 2.67 -1.88 9.19
C SER A 50 2.32 -1.17 7.89
N ASP A 51 1.84 -1.92 6.89
CA ASP A 51 1.76 -1.40 5.53
C ASP A 51 0.36 -0.94 5.16
N LEU A 52 -0.66 -1.71 5.54
CA LEU A 52 -2.04 -1.42 5.16
C LEU A 52 -2.70 -0.48 6.17
N ILE A 53 -2.51 -0.72 7.48
CA ILE A 53 -3.12 0.13 8.50
C ILE A 53 -2.27 1.40 8.70
N ASN A 54 -1.01 1.24 9.09
CA ASN A 54 -0.20 2.38 9.55
C ASN A 54 0.34 3.27 8.42
N ASN A 55 0.34 2.80 7.17
CA ASN A 55 0.77 3.58 6.02
C ASN A 55 -0.43 3.96 5.12
N LEU A 56 -0.91 3.05 4.29
CA LEU A 56 -1.96 3.37 3.31
C LEU A 56 -3.28 3.80 3.96
N GLY A 57 -3.74 3.04 4.96
CA GLY A 57 -4.96 3.31 5.70
C GLY A 57 -4.90 4.63 6.44
N ASN A 58 -3.79 4.91 7.14
CA ASN A 58 -3.56 6.20 7.78
C ASN A 58 -3.63 7.37 6.80
N LEU A 59 -3.07 7.24 5.60
CA LEU A 59 -3.18 8.27 4.58
C LEU A 59 -4.63 8.51 4.18
N VAL A 60 -5.35 7.44 3.82
CA VAL A 60 -6.76 7.52 3.41
C VAL A 60 -7.62 8.13 4.51
N HIS A 61 -7.42 7.71 5.77
CA HIS A 61 -8.13 8.24 6.93
C HIS A 61 -7.86 9.73 7.18
N ARG A 62 -6.67 10.24 6.83
CA ARG A 62 -6.36 11.68 6.91
C ARG A 62 -7.01 12.47 5.78
N LEU A 63 -7.07 11.89 4.57
CA LEU A 63 -7.61 12.55 3.39
C LEU A 63 -9.13 12.69 3.40
N ILE A 64 -9.86 11.68 3.87
CA ILE A 64 -11.34 11.69 3.84
C ILE A 64 -11.92 12.93 4.57
N PRO A 65 -11.57 13.21 5.84
CA PRO A 65 -12.11 14.39 6.54
C PRO A 65 -11.72 15.71 5.89
N MET A 66 -10.54 15.78 5.25
CA MET A 66 -10.10 16.98 4.52
C MET A 66 -10.92 17.23 3.24
N LEU A 67 -11.43 16.18 2.62
CA LEU A 67 -12.33 16.27 1.47
C LEU A 67 -13.75 16.61 1.92
N GLU A 68 -14.22 16.02 3.02
CA GLU A 68 -15.55 16.26 3.60
C GLU A 68 -15.69 17.67 4.20
N SER A 69 -14.62 18.24 4.77
CA SER A 69 -14.64 19.59 5.34
C SER A 69 -14.76 20.70 4.29
N ARG A 70 -14.47 20.39 3.01
CA ARG A 70 -14.66 21.32 1.90
C ARG A 70 -16.14 21.29 1.51
N GLN A 71 -16.82 22.42 1.72
CA GLN A 71 -18.28 22.62 1.60
C GLN A 71 -18.95 22.07 0.32
N GLU A 72 -18.21 21.82 -0.75
CA GLU A 72 -18.76 21.36 -2.03
C GLU A 72 -18.17 20.03 -2.53
N SER A 73 -17.35 19.33 -1.72
CA SER A 73 -16.59 18.13 -2.14
C SER A 73 -15.84 18.31 -3.46
N THR A 74 -15.61 19.57 -3.86
CA THR A 74 -15.07 19.91 -5.18
C THR A 74 -13.56 19.80 -5.09
N ILE A 75 -13.02 18.86 -5.86
CA ILE A 75 -11.57 18.75 -6.06
C ILE A 75 -11.17 19.93 -6.92
N LEU A 76 -10.46 20.90 -6.31
CA LEU A 76 -9.92 22.03 -7.05
C LEU A 76 -8.82 21.53 -8.01
N PRO A 77 -8.73 22.10 -9.22
CA PRO A 77 -7.63 21.80 -10.11
C PRO A 77 -6.31 22.17 -9.43
N TYR A 78 -5.29 21.35 -9.65
CA TYR A 78 -3.94 21.68 -9.20
C TYR A 78 -3.46 22.98 -9.86
N LEU A 79 -2.94 23.91 -9.06
CA LEU A 79 -2.33 25.14 -9.52
C LEU A 79 -0.82 25.02 -9.36
N ALA A 80 -0.09 24.98 -10.48
CA ALA A 80 1.37 24.91 -10.49
C ALA A 80 2.01 26.15 -9.83
N GLY A 81 3.28 26.01 -9.43
CA GLY A 81 4.05 27.10 -8.81
C GLY A 81 4.53 26.80 -7.39
N ASN A 82 4.35 25.56 -6.93
CA ASN A 82 4.98 25.07 -5.73
C ASN A 82 5.95 23.93 -6.07
N GLU A 83 7.25 24.17 -5.93
CA GLU A 83 8.28 23.21 -6.35
C GLU A 83 8.12 21.80 -5.74
N VAL A 84 7.62 21.71 -4.50
CA VAL A 84 7.41 20.42 -3.82
C VAL A 84 6.21 19.67 -4.42
N GLU A 85 5.09 20.36 -4.63
CA GLU A 85 3.90 19.76 -5.23
C GLU A 85 4.09 19.47 -6.72
N ASP A 86 4.78 20.34 -7.45
CA ASP A 86 5.10 20.18 -8.87
C ASP A 86 5.98 18.92 -9.08
N LYS A 87 7.01 18.75 -8.24
CA LYS A 87 7.83 17.54 -8.24
C LYS A 87 6.99 16.30 -7.94
N TYR A 88 6.18 16.36 -6.89
CA TYR A 88 5.36 15.21 -6.49
C TYR A 88 4.35 14.81 -7.57
N LEU A 89 3.70 15.77 -8.22
CA LEU A 89 2.79 15.51 -9.34
C LEU A 89 3.53 14.88 -10.53
N ALA A 90 4.74 15.35 -10.85
CA ALA A 90 5.55 14.76 -11.90
C ALA A 90 5.96 13.31 -11.60
N ASP A 91 6.20 12.98 -10.32
CA ASP A 91 6.52 11.61 -9.90
C ASP A 91 5.27 10.70 -9.94
N LEU A 92 4.10 11.22 -9.52
CA LEU A 92 2.82 10.51 -9.67
C LEU A 92 2.45 10.21 -11.12
N GLN A 93 2.78 11.11 -12.06
CA GLN A 93 2.49 10.90 -13.48
C GLN A 93 3.30 9.75 -14.10
N LYS A 94 4.48 9.43 -13.54
CA LYS A 94 5.33 8.32 -14.01
C LYS A 94 4.91 6.98 -13.40
N LEU A 95 4.24 7.00 -12.25
CA LEU A 95 3.86 5.81 -11.49
C LEU A 95 3.19 4.72 -12.35
N PRO A 96 2.19 5.00 -13.21
CA PRO A 96 1.53 3.94 -13.96
C PRO A 96 2.49 3.18 -14.87
N ALA A 97 3.33 3.89 -15.62
CA ALA A 97 4.30 3.29 -16.54
C ALA A 97 5.39 2.49 -15.79
N GLU A 98 5.87 3.01 -14.65
CA GLU A 98 6.84 2.29 -13.81
C GLU A 98 6.23 1.03 -13.17
N PHE A 99 4.98 1.11 -12.72
CA PHE A 99 4.25 -0.03 -12.16
C PHE A 99 4.03 -1.11 -13.22
N GLU A 100 3.53 -0.74 -14.41
CA GLU A 100 3.30 -1.67 -15.52
C GLU A 100 4.57 -2.40 -15.90
N LYS A 101 5.69 -1.66 -16.05
CA LYS A 101 7.00 -2.26 -16.35
C LYS A 101 7.41 -3.30 -15.31
N LEU A 102 7.29 -3.00 -14.02
CA LEU A 102 7.66 -3.94 -12.94
C LEU A 102 6.78 -5.20 -12.96
N VAL A 103 5.49 -5.06 -13.26
CA VAL A 103 4.57 -6.19 -13.39
C VAL A 103 4.92 -7.05 -14.61
N GLU A 104 5.24 -6.44 -15.75
CA GLU A 104 5.69 -7.14 -16.96
C GLU A 104 7.00 -7.91 -16.74
N GLU A 105 7.91 -7.35 -15.95
CA GLU A 105 9.16 -7.99 -15.52
C GLU A 105 8.95 -9.03 -14.39
N ASN A 106 7.69 -9.24 -13.97
CA ASN A 106 7.29 -10.15 -12.89
C ASN A 106 7.89 -9.80 -11.51
N ASP A 107 8.31 -8.54 -11.32
CA ASP A 107 8.76 -7.99 -10.05
C ASP A 107 7.61 -7.31 -9.28
N ILE A 108 6.64 -8.15 -8.88
CA ILE A 108 5.44 -7.71 -8.15
C ILE A 108 5.82 -7.07 -6.80
N ARG A 109 6.89 -7.55 -6.16
CA ARG A 109 7.35 -7.01 -4.88
C ARG A 109 7.78 -5.56 -5.01
N SER A 110 8.55 -5.23 -6.04
CA SER A 110 8.95 -3.84 -6.31
C SER A 110 7.76 -3.00 -6.73
N ALA A 111 6.83 -3.55 -7.52
CA ALA A 111 5.60 -2.85 -7.90
C ALA A 111 4.75 -2.45 -6.66
N ILE A 112 4.60 -3.35 -5.69
CA ILE A 112 3.93 -3.06 -4.41
C ILE A 112 4.68 -1.99 -3.61
N LYS A 113 6.01 -2.10 -3.51
CA LYS A 113 6.83 -1.12 -2.79
C LYS A 113 6.72 0.28 -3.40
N LEU A 114 6.67 0.38 -4.72
CA LEU A 114 6.50 1.64 -5.44
C LEU A 114 5.23 2.36 -4.98
N VAL A 115 4.09 1.65 -4.94
CA VAL A 115 2.81 2.21 -4.45
C VAL A 115 2.87 2.59 -2.97
N LEU A 116 3.46 1.75 -2.11
CA LEU A 116 3.54 2.03 -0.67
C LEU A 116 4.43 3.24 -0.34
N ASN A 117 5.49 3.46 -1.12
CA ASN A 117 6.39 4.60 -0.93
C ASN A 117 5.67 5.91 -1.21
N ILE A 118 4.85 5.96 -2.26
CA ILE A 118 4.04 7.14 -2.59
C ILE A 118 3.09 7.50 -1.44
N SER A 119 2.47 6.49 -0.80
CA SER A 119 1.64 6.72 0.38
C SER A 119 2.42 7.35 1.54
N LYS A 120 3.66 6.90 1.78
CA LYS A 120 4.52 7.48 2.83
C LYS A 120 4.94 8.90 2.50
N GLU A 121 5.32 9.15 1.26
CA GLU A 121 5.71 10.47 0.78
C GLU A 121 4.55 11.47 0.91
N TYR A 122 3.35 11.07 0.51
CA TYR A 122 2.18 11.96 0.61
C TYR A 122 1.78 12.22 2.06
N SER A 123 1.84 11.19 2.91
CA SER A 123 1.62 11.36 4.36
C SER A 123 2.59 12.39 4.96
N SER A 124 3.84 12.40 4.51
CA SER A 124 4.85 13.40 4.91
C SER A 124 4.49 14.81 4.42
N VAL A 125 4.04 14.95 3.17
CA VAL A 125 3.58 16.24 2.62
C VAL A 125 2.44 16.83 3.45
N ILE A 126 1.44 16.02 3.82
CA ILE A 126 0.32 16.44 4.67
C ILE A 126 0.82 16.91 6.04
N GLU A 127 1.76 16.19 6.65
CA GLU A 127 2.32 16.52 7.98
C GLU A 127 3.10 17.84 7.97
N VAL A 128 3.83 18.11 6.89
CA VAL A 128 4.53 19.39 6.70
C VAL A 128 3.55 20.53 6.44
N ARG A 129 2.51 20.29 5.64
CA ARG A 129 1.55 21.32 5.23
C ARG A 129 0.54 21.68 6.31
N LYS A 130 0.23 20.75 7.22
CA LYS A 130 -0.76 20.93 8.30
C LYS A 130 -2.04 21.63 7.80
N PRO A 131 -2.76 21.01 6.86
CA PRO A 131 -3.91 21.65 6.19
C PRO A 131 -5.17 21.80 7.07
N TRP A 132 -5.07 21.47 8.36
CA TRP A 132 -6.11 21.62 9.38
C TRP A 132 -6.06 22.99 10.08
#